data_AF-L0DPA8-F1
#
_entry.id   AF-L0DPA8-F1
#
_cell.length_a   1.000
_cell.length_b   1.000
_cell.length_c   1.000
_cell.angle_alpha   90.00
_cell.angle_beta   90.00
_cell.angle_gamma   90.00
#
_symmetry.space_group_name_H-M   'P 1'
#
loop_
_entity.id
_entity.type
_entity.pdbx_description
1 polymer ?
#
loop_
_entity_poly.entity_id
_entity_poly.type
_entity_poly.pdbx_seq_one_letter_code
_entity_poly.pdbx_strand_id
1 'polypeptide(L)'
;MKSRALTTAWLGLLALTTTTAFGHDYWLAPASSTTPKGVKVDVRLYRGEPLDTTDERPLEIEKTARFRLLAQDQDQDLLKSGTEGQTPVARVALETDGGNLVTMERHPQPNQLDSKKFTEYLKEEGLDTIIAQRKALGESEADGRERYSRYLKALIQVGDKRDETYHRVVGHLLEIIPEVDPTSRTLGSTLPVRILFEGRPLPGVQVSAHVRDDGKVHGQTLTTDAEGRATVRLDHKGSWLIRLVHMRRVPAGSDADWESFWAAYTFGL
;
A
#
# COMPACT_ATOMS: atom_id res chain seq x y z
N MET A 1 -64.65 34.02 0.17
CA MET A 1 -63.92 32.93 0.86
C MET A 1 -63.78 31.74 -0.07
N LYS A 2 -62.65 31.59 -0.76
CA LYS A 2 -62.23 30.32 -1.38
C LYS A 2 -60.70 30.22 -1.25
N SER A 3 -60.27 29.28 -0.44
CA SER A 3 -58.89 29.00 -0.06
C SER A 3 -58.09 28.42 -1.22
N ARG A 4 -56.89 28.94 -1.45
CA ARG A 4 -55.88 28.33 -2.34
C ARG A 4 -55.15 27.24 -1.55
N ALA A 5 -55.17 26.01 -2.06
CA ALA A 5 -54.34 24.92 -1.55
C ALA A 5 -52.91 25.09 -2.08
N LEU A 6 -51.94 25.20 -1.16
CA LEU A 6 -50.52 25.12 -1.46
C LEU A 6 -50.11 23.65 -1.46
N THR A 7 -49.73 23.13 -2.62
CA THR A 7 -49.06 21.83 -2.77
C THR A 7 -47.57 22.01 -2.47
N THR A 8 -47.15 21.62 -1.27
CA THR A 8 -45.74 21.57 -0.89
C THR A 8 -45.12 20.29 -1.46
N ALA A 9 -44.33 20.42 -2.54
CA ALA A 9 -43.54 19.32 -3.07
C ALA A 9 -42.32 19.08 -2.16
N TRP A 10 -42.28 17.91 -1.52
CA TRP A 10 -41.11 17.42 -0.78
C TRP A 10 -40.03 16.99 -1.79
N LEU A 11 -38.94 17.75 -1.91
CA LEU A 11 -37.71 17.23 -2.51
C LEU A 11 -37.06 16.27 -1.51
N GLY A 12 -37.15 14.97 -1.78
CA GLY A 12 -36.36 13.96 -1.10
C GLY A 12 -34.88 14.17 -1.41
N LEU A 13 -34.08 14.50 -0.39
CA LEU A 13 -32.63 14.56 -0.47
C LEU A 13 -32.12 13.13 -0.65
N LEU A 14 -31.79 12.76 -1.89
CA LEU A 14 -31.14 11.49 -2.19
C LEU A 14 -29.71 11.57 -1.66
N ALA A 15 -29.48 11.03 -0.47
CA ALA A 15 -28.13 10.83 0.05
C ALA A 15 -27.42 9.84 -0.88
N LEU A 16 -26.54 10.34 -1.75
CA LEU A 16 -25.58 9.48 -2.44
C LEU A 16 -24.68 8.89 -1.36
N THR A 17 -24.99 7.67 -0.94
CA THR A 17 -24.00 6.81 -0.29
C THR A 17 -22.88 6.60 -1.30
N THR A 18 -21.73 7.23 -1.06
CA THR A 18 -20.50 6.92 -1.77
C THR A 18 -20.27 5.43 -1.64
N THR A 19 -20.38 4.73 -2.75
CA THR A 19 -20.12 3.29 -2.80
C THR A 19 -18.62 3.13 -2.59
N THR A 20 -18.25 2.34 -1.58
CA THR A 20 -16.87 2.07 -1.20
C THR A 20 -16.08 1.54 -2.40
N ALA A 21 -15.00 2.21 -2.75
CA ALA A 21 -14.03 1.73 -3.73
C ALA A 21 -13.39 0.43 -3.21
N PHE A 22 -13.70 -0.70 -3.85
CA PHE A 22 -13.19 -2.00 -3.45
C PHE A 22 -11.83 -2.26 -4.09
N GLY A 23 -10.80 -2.01 -3.30
CA GLY A 23 -9.38 -2.14 -3.63
C GLY A 23 -8.56 -1.44 -2.54
N HIS A 24 -9.06 -1.42 -1.30
CA HIS A 24 -8.49 -0.58 -0.27
C HIS A 24 -7.01 -0.91 -0.06
N ASP A 25 -6.20 0.15 0.01
CA ASP A 25 -4.77 0.07 0.27
C ASP A 25 -4.54 -0.65 1.60
N TYR A 26 -3.41 -1.36 1.70
CA TYR A 26 -2.92 -1.88 2.97
C TYR A 26 -1.54 -1.31 3.22
N TRP A 27 -1.24 -1.04 4.48
CA TRP A 27 0.10 -0.66 4.90
C TRP A 27 0.38 -1.10 6.33
N LEU A 28 1.66 -1.36 6.59
CA LEU A 28 2.17 -1.51 7.94
C LEU A 28 2.45 -0.13 8.52
N ALA A 29 2.02 0.10 9.76
CA ALA A 29 2.18 1.36 10.47
C ALA A 29 2.78 1.09 11.85
N PRO A 30 4.10 1.28 12.00
CA PRO A 30 4.75 1.32 13.31
C PRO A 30 4.18 2.46 14.16
N ALA A 31 3.97 2.23 15.45
CA ALA A 31 3.55 3.27 16.39
C ALA A 31 4.59 4.40 16.53
N SER A 32 5.84 4.12 16.20
CA SER A 32 6.89 5.11 15.99
C SER A 32 7.79 4.69 14.84
N SER A 33 8.17 5.63 13.99
CA SER A 33 9.16 5.46 12.91
C SER A 33 10.60 5.69 13.38
N THR A 34 10.80 6.20 14.61
CA THR A 34 12.12 6.37 15.22
C THR A 34 12.06 6.05 16.70
N THR A 35 13.03 5.31 17.22
CA THR A 35 13.02 4.94 18.64
C THR A 35 14.43 4.64 19.18
N PRO A 36 14.67 4.75 20.51
CA PRO A 36 15.87 4.20 21.13
C PRO A 36 15.93 2.67 21.03
N LYS A 37 17.14 2.12 21.13
CA LYS A 37 17.38 0.68 21.22
C LYS A 37 16.70 0.04 22.44
N GLY A 38 16.19 -1.18 22.25
CA GLY A 38 15.51 -1.98 23.27
C GLY A 38 14.03 -1.63 23.47
N VAL A 39 13.52 -0.60 22.79
CA VAL A 39 12.10 -0.24 22.87
C VAL A 39 11.27 -1.23 22.05
N LYS A 40 10.15 -1.67 22.65
CA LYS A 40 9.14 -2.43 21.92
C LYS A 40 8.22 -1.50 21.16
N VAL A 41 8.05 -1.74 19.86
CA VAL A 41 7.17 -0.96 18.99
C VAL A 41 6.02 -1.84 18.51
N ASP A 42 4.80 -1.32 18.67
CA ASP A 42 3.61 -1.91 18.05
C ASP A 42 3.66 -1.64 16.54
N VAL A 43 3.45 -2.67 15.74
CA VAL A 43 3.29 -2.57 14.28
C VAL A 43 1.87 -2.96 13.94
N ARG A 44 1.10 -1.99 13.42
CA ARG A 44 -0.30 -2.17 13.04
C ARG A 44 -0.42 -2.41 11.55
N LEU A 45 -1.49 -3.07 11.14
CA LEU A 45 -1.86 -3.25 9.74
C LEU A 45 -3.19 -2.52 9.52
N TYR A 46 -3.22 -1.62 8.55
CA TYR A 46 -4.45 -0.89 8.23
C TYR A 46 -4.93 -1.26 6.83
N ARG A 47 -6.24 -1.11 6.62
CA ARG A 47 -6.89 -1.18 5.32
C ARG A 47 -7.71 0.09 5.13
N GLY A 48 -7.63 0.74 3.98
CA GLY A 48 -8.53 1.87 3.71
C GLY A 48 -8.01 2.82 2.65
N GLU A 49 -8.46 4.06 2.74
CA GLU A 49 -7.81 5.18 2.04
C GLU A 49 -6.37 5.37 2.59
N PRO A 50 -5.42 5.86 1.77
CA PRO A 50 -4.04 6.05 2.19
C PRO A 50 -3.91 6.78 3.54
N LEU A 51 -3.23 6.12 4.48
CA LEU A 51 -2.98 6.58 5.84
C LEU A 51 -4.22 6.70 6.75
N ASP A 52 -5.43 6.33 6.33
CA ASP A 52 -6.59 6.24 7.23
C ASP A 52 -6.44 5.09 8.24
N THR A 53 -6.49 5.42 9.53
CA THR A 53 -6.23 4.50 10.63
C THR A 53 -7.51 3.99 11.30
N THR A 54 -8.67 4.12 10.64
CA THR A 54 -9.98 3.71 11.19
C THR A 54 -10.24 2.20 11.14
N ASP A 55 -9.67 1.48 10.16
CA ASP A 55 -9.86 0.03 9.97
C ASP A 55 -8.54 -0.72 10.19
N GLU A 56 -8.23 -0.97 11.45
CA GLU A 56 -7.12 -1.83 11.87
C GLU A 56 -7.47 -3.31 11.60
N ARG A 57 -6.53 -4.01 10.96
CA ARG A 57 -6.67 -5.41 10.55
C ARG A 57 -5.88 -6.31 11.50
N PRO A 58 -6.46 -7.44 11.93
CA PRO A 58 -5.73 -8.41 12.73
C PRO A 58 -4.70 -9.18 11.90
N LEU A 59 -3.79 -9.86 12.58
CA LEU A 59 -2.91 -10.84 11.94
C LEU A 59 -3.76 -12.04 11.51
N GLU A 60 -3.80 -12.29 10.20
CA GLU A 60 -4.41 -13.46 9.59
C GLU A 60 -3.28 -14.39 9.11
N ILE A 61 -2.84 -15.32 9.96
CA ILE A 61 -1.68 -16.20 9.74
C ILE A 61 -1.85 -16.99 8.44
N GLU A 62 -3.02 -17.59 8.23
CA GLU A 62 -3.32 -18.37 7.02
C GLU A 62 -3.28 -17.54 5.72
N LYS A 63 -3.39 -16.21 5.82
CA LYS A 63 -3.28 -15.28 4.68
C LYS A 63 -1.91 -14.64 4.56
N THR A 64 -0.99 -14.92 5.49
CA THR A 64 0.32 -14.27 5.57
C THR A 64 1.42 -15.27 5.24
N ALA A 65 1.98 -15.16 4.03
CA ALA A 65 3.00 -16.07 3.54
C ALA A 65 4.35 -15.85 4.24
N ARG A 66 4.70 -14.60 4.52
CA ARG A 66 5.93 -14.21 5.23
C ARG A 66 5.68 -12.97 6.06
N PHE A 67 6.19 -12.94 7.28
CA PHE A 67 6.18 -11.75 8.12
C PHE A 67 7.48 -11.68 8.92
N ARG A 68 8.31 -10.66 8.69
CA ARG A 68 9.68 -10.62 9.20
C ARG A 68 10.06 -9.24 9.74
N LEU A 69 10.99 -9.24 10.69
CA LEU A 69 11.78 -8.08 11.10
C LEU A 69 13.22 -8.29 10.65
N LEU A 70 13.71 -7.40 9.80
CA LEU A 70 15.05 -7.43 9.22
C LEU A 70 15.86 -6.23 9.72
N ALA A 71 17.11 -6.46 10.08
CA ALA A 71 18.12 -5.42 10.32
C ALA A 71 19.47 -5.91 9.78
N GLN A 72 20.55 -5.14 9.99
CA GLN A 72 21.89 -5.49 9.50
C GLN A 72 22.32 -6.93 9.86
N ASP A 73 22.17 -7.30 11.14
CA ASP A 73 22.57 -8.61 11.67
C ASP A 73 21.37 -9.41 12.22
N GLN A 74 20.15 -9.04 11.82
CA GLN A 74 18.92 -9.64 12.32
C GLN A 74 18.00 -10.04 11.18
N ASP A 75 17.43 -11.23 11.33
CA ASP A 75 16.35 -11.72 10.49
C ASP A 75 15.43 -12.58 11.36
N GLN A 76 14.35 -11.98 11.83
CA GLN A 76 13.39 -12.61 12.72
C GLN A 76 12.08 -12.89 11.97
N ASP A 77 11.62 -14.13 12.02
CA ASP A 77 10.29 -14.53 11.59
C ASP A 77 9.26 -14.18 12.68
N LEU A 78 8.38 -13.23 12.37
CA LEU A 78 7.36 -12.71 13.28
C LEU A 78 6.13 -13.61 13.36
N LEU A 79 5.92 -14.54 12.41
CA LEU A 79 4.82 -15.51 12.49
C LEU A 79 5.02 -16.51 13.63
N LYS A 80 6.27 -16.84 13.97
CA LYS A 80 6.60 -17.79 15.05
C LYS A 80 6.12 -17.34 16.43
N SER A 81 5.98 -16.03 16.64
CA SER A 81 5.46 -15.42 17.87
C SER A 81 4.09 -14.77 17.67
N GLY A 82 3.52 -14.87 16.47
CA GLY A 82 2.22 -14.30 16.14
C GLY A 82 1.07 -15.16 16.65
N THR A 83 -0.02 -14.52 17.05
CA THR A 83 -1.28 -15.18 17.38
C THR A 83 -2.33 -14.83 16.33
N GLU A 84 -3.06 -15.82 15.82
CA GLU A 84 -4.17 -15.60 14.89
C GLU A 84 -5.18 -14.61 15.48
N GLY A 85 -5.62 -13.63 14.69
CA GLY A 85 -6.60 -12.64 15.11
C GLY A 85 -6.05 -11.49 15.97
N GLN A 86 -4.74 -11.45 16.27
CA GLN A 86 -4.19 -10.41 17.15
C GLN A 86 -4.09 -9.03 16.49
N THR A 87 -4.32 -7.99 17.29
CA THR A 87 -3.94 -6.60 17.01
C THR A 87 -3.12 -6.05 18.20
N PRO A 88 -2.05 -5.27 17.99
CA PRO A 88 -1.37 -4.99 16.71
C PRO A 88 -0.84 -6.29 16.07
N VAL A 89 -0.60 -6.30 14.75
CA VAL A 89 -0.15 -7.51 14.04
C VAL A 89 1.20 -8.03 14.55
N ALA A 90 2.06 -7.15 15.08
CA ALA A 90 3.23 -7.51 15.85
C ALA A 90 3.56 -6.47 16.92
N ARG A 91 4.27 -6.92 17.97
CA ARG A 91 5.03 -6.06 18.89
C ARG A 91 6.50 -6.46 18.81
N VAL A 92 7.29 -5.64 18.14
CA VAL A 92 8.70 -5.95 17.84
C VAL A 92 9.64 -5.32 18.86
N ALA A 93 10.59 -6.08 19.38
CA ALA A 93 11.69 -5.56 20.20
C ALA A 93 12.85 -5.16 19.28
N LEU A 94 13.24 -3.88 19.33
CA LEU A 94 14.20 -3.30 18.40
C LEU A 94 15.58 -3.22 19.04
N GLU A 95 16.32 -4.32 18.95
CA GLU A 95 17.63 -4.51 19.62
C GLU A 95 18.84 -4.10 18.75
N THR A 96 18.62 -3.88 17.45
CA THR A 96 19.66 -3.55 16.48
C THR A 96 19.63 -2.05 16.17
N ASP A 97 20.73 -1.33 16.47
CA ASP A 97 20.89 0.07 16.05
C ASP A 97 20.99 0.16 14.53
N GLY A 98 20.34 1.16 13.93
CA GLY A 98 20.24 1.30 12.49
C GLY A 98 18.83 1.13 11.95
N GLY A 99 18.75 0.83 10.65
CA GLY A 99 17.48 0.58 9.99
C GLY A 99 16.91 -0.77 10.42
N ASN A 100 15.64 -0.78 10.78
CA ASN A 100 14.88 -1.98 11.09
C ASN A 100 13.66 -2.04 10.15
N LEU A 101 13.62 -3.02 9.26
CA LEU A 101 12.62 -3.17 8.22
C LEU A 101 11.66 -4.30 8.58
N VAL A 102 10.39 -3.94 8.82
CA VAL A 102 9.31 -4.90 9.00
C VAL A 102 8.69 -5.19 7.63
N THR A 103 8.62 -6.46 7.24
CA THR A 103 8.13 -6.88 5.93
C THR A 103 7.01 -7.88 6.05
N MET A 104 5.92 -7.71 5.30
CA MET A 104 4.80 -8.66 5.24
C MET A 104 4.44 -8.99 3.80
N GLU A 105 4.28 -10.28 3.52
CA GLU A 105 3.77 -10.80 2.27
C GLU A 105 2.49 -11.59 2.54
N ARG A 106 1.46 -11.30 1.75
CA ARG A 106 0.18 -11.99 1.84
C ARG A 106 -0.02 -12.95 0.68
N HIS A 107 -0.64 -14.09 0.96
CA HIS A 107 -1.05 -15.03 -0.08
C HIS A 107 -2.05 -14.37 -1.05
N PRO A 108 -2.06 -14.79 -2.33
CA PRO A 108 -3.07 -14.35 -3.29
C PRO A 108 -4.48 -14.59 -2.75
N GLN A 109 -5.38 -13.64 -2.95
CA GLN A 109 -6.79 -13.77 -2.57
C GLN A 109 -7.67 -13.41 -3.77
N PRO A 110 -8.79 -14.11 -3.99
CA PRO A 110 -9.70 -13.79 -5.07
C PRO A 110 -10.44 -12.47 -4.79
N ASN A 111 -10.80 -11.78 -5.87
CA ASN A 111 -11.69 -10.64 -5.86
C ASN A 111 -12.49 -10.62 -7.16
N GLN A 112 -13.74 -10.17 -7.08
CA GLN A 112 -14.56 -9.95 -8.26
C GLN A 112 -15.29 -8.61 -8.11
N LEU A 113 -15.16 -7.79 -9.14
CA LEU A 113 -15.83 -6.50 -9.25
C LEU A 113 -16.71 -6.49 -10.48
N ASP A 114 -17.85 -5.81 -10.41
CA ASP A 114 -18.64 -5.51 -11.61
C ASP A 114 -17.81 -4.70 -12.60
N SER A 115 -18.14 -4.83 -13.89
CA SER A 115 -17.36 -4.24 -14.98
C SER A 115 -17.08 -2.74 -14.84
N LYS A 116 -18.03 -1.96 -14.29
CA LYS A 116 -17.90 -0.52 -14.08
C LYS A 116 -16.93 -0.22 -12.95
N LYS A 117 -17.13 -0.82 -11.77
CA LYS A 117 -16.22 -0.66 -10.63
C LYS A 117 -14.81 -1.12 -10.97
N PHE A 118 -14.67 -2.22 -11.69
CA PHE A 118 -13.36 -2.69 -12.11
C PHE A 118 -12.68 -1.68 -13.03
N THR A 119 -13.43 -1.09 -13.98
CA THR A 119 -12.89 -0.06 -14.88
C THR A 119 -12.53 1.24 -14.15
N GLU A 120 -13.29 1.63 -13.13
CA GLU A 120 -12.97 2.76 -12.24
C GLU A 120 -11.69 2.50 -11.47
N TYR A 121 -11.60 1.35 -10.81
CA TYR A 121 -10.39 0.88 -10.12
C TYR A 121 -9.14 0.91 -11.04
N LEU A 122 -9.25 0.37 -12.26
CA LEU A 122 -8.12 0.38 -13.21
C LEU A 122 -7.69 1.80 -13.58
N LYS A 123 -8.61 2.75 -13.68
CA LYS A 123 -8.29 4.16 -13.97
C LYS A 123 -7.63 4.85 -12.79
N GLU A 124 -8.16 4.65 -11.58
CA GLU A 124 -7.61 5.22 -10.34
C GLU A 124 -6.17 4.77 -10.12
N GLU A 125 -5.88 3.49 -10.42
CA GLU A 125 -4.56 2.90 -10.27
C GLU A 125 -3.63 3.06 -11.49
N GLY A 126 -4.05 3.79 -12.53
CA GLY A 126 -3.22 4.05 -13.71
C GLY A 126 -2.94 2.80 -14.56
N LEU A 127 -3.82 1.80 -14.53
CA LEU A 127 -3.70 0.52 -15.24
C LEU A 127 -4.28 0.60 -16.67
N ASP A 128 -3.94 1.66 -17.41
CA ASP A 128 -4.45 1.93 -18.76
C ASP A 128 -4.14 0.80 -19.75
N THR A 129 -3.01 0.12 -19.58
CA THR A 129 -2.64 -1.04 -20.40
C THR A 129 -3.63 -2.20 -20.24
N ILE A 130 -4.19 -2.39 -19.04
CA ILE A 130 -5.21 -3.41 -18.75
C ILE A 130 -6.55 -3.00 -19.36
N ILE A 131 -6.91 -1.72 -19.26
CA ILE A 131 -8.11 -1.18 -19.92
C ILE A 131 -8.04 -1.42 -21.43
N ALA A 132 -6.88 -1.13 -22.05
CA ALA A 132 -6.65 -1.37 -23.46
C ALA A 132 -6.72 -2.86 -23.84
N GLN A 133 -6.13 -3.74 -23.03
CA GLN A 133 -6.20 -5.20 -23.24
C GLN A 133 -7.64 -5.72 -23.17
N ARG A 134 -8.41 -5.32 -22.15
CA ARG A 134 -9.82 -5.68 -22.02
C ARG A 134 -10.63 -5.25 -23.24
N LYS A 135 -10.40 -4.03 -23.73
CA LYS A 135 -11.04 -3.52 -24.95
C LYS A 135 -10.68 -4.36 -26.17
N ALA A 136 -9.41 -4.69 -26.36
CA ALA A 136 -8.95 -5.51 -27.49
C ALA A 136 -9.54 -6.93 -27.48
N LEU A 137 -9.84 -7.46 -26.29
CA LEU A 137 -10.45 -8.77 -26.09
C LEU A 137 -11.99 -8.75 -26.08
N GLY A 138 -12.62 -7.57 -26.19
CA GLY A 138 -14.09 -7.43 -26.11
C GLY A 138 -14.65 -7.62 -24.69
N GLU A 139 -13.82 -7.46 -23.66
CA GLU A 139 -14.14 -7.72 -22.25
C GLU A 139 -14.40 -6.45 -21.43
N SER A 140 -14.56 -5.29 -22.09
CA SER A 140 -14.81 -4.01 -21.41
C SER A 140 -16.04 -4.06 -20.49
N GLU A 141 -17.08 -4.80 -20.90
CA GLU A 141 -18.33 -4.93 -20.15
C GLU A 141 -18.36 -6.18 -19.25
N ALA A 142 -17.32 -7.01 -19.26
CA ALA A 142 -17.22 -8.18 -18.39
C ALA A 142 -16.77 -7.79 -16.98
N ASP A 143 -17.23 -8.53 -15.97
CA ASP A 143 -16.75 -8.39 -14.59
C ASP A 143 -15.24 -8.59 -14.49
N GLY A 144 -14.62 -7.87 -13.57
CA GLY A 144 -13.20 -8.03 -13.24
C GLY A 144 -13.00 -9.13 -12.22
N ARG A 145 -12.66 -10.33 -12.67
CA ARG A 145 -12.18 -11.40 -11.78
C ARG A 145 -10.67 -11.31 -11.65
N GLU A 146 -10.19 -11.03 -10.46
CA GLU A 146 -8.76 -11.00 -10.18
C GLU A 146 -8.39 -11.89 -8.99
N ARG A 147 -7.11 -12.19 -8.88
CA ARG A 147 -6.50 -12.53 -7.59
C ARG A 147 -5.45 -11.47 -7.25
N TYR A 148 -5.46 -10.96 -6.03
CA TYR A 148 -4.54 -9.93 -5.59
C TYR A 148 -3.54 -10.48 -4.56
N SER A 149 -2.30 -10.01 -4.63
CA SER A 149 -1.26 -10.24 -3.60
C SER A 149 -0.78 -8.92 -3.01
N ARG A 150 -0.32 -8.92 -1.75
CA ARG A 150 0.16 -7.70 -1.08
C ARG A 150 1.56 -7.86 -0.50
N TYR A 151 2.38 -6.84 -0.70
CA TYR A 151 3.79 -6.77 -0.33
C TYR A 151 4.06 -5.48 0.44
N LEU A 152 4.22 -5.58 1.75
CA LEU A 152 4.28 -4.44 2.64
C LEU A 152 5.66 -4.34 3.28
N LYS A 153 6.17 -3.12 3.40
CA LYS A 153 7.40 -2.78 4.10
C LYS A 153 7.18 -1.57 5.00
N ALA A 154 7.76 -1.59 6.19
CA ALA A 154 7.80 -0.44 7.09
C ALA A 154 9.20 -0.29 7.68
N LEU A 155 9.79 0.89 7.52
CA LEU A 155 11.11 1.22 8.06
C LEU A 155 10.97 1.92 9.42
N ILE A 156 11.73 1.43 10.39
CA ILE A 156 11.88 2.04 11.72
C ILE A 156 13.37 2.32 11.93
N GLN A 157 13.69 3.56 12.27
CA GLN A 157 15.05 3.97 12.61
C GLN A 157 15.31 3.75 14.11
N VAL A 158 16.38 3.03 14.45
CA VAL A 158 16.79 2.80 15.84
C VAL A 158 18.10 3.54 16.12
N GLY A 159 18.05 4.50 17.05
CA GLY A 159 19.19 5.36 17.37
C GLY A 159 19.70 6.17 16.15
N ASP A 160 20.96 6.61 16.24
CA ASP A 160 21.55 7.55 15.27
C ASP A 160 22.35 6.86 14.16
N LYS A 161 22.68 5.57 14.32
CA LYS A 161 23.39 4.81 13.29
C LYS A 161 22.53 4.74 12.03
N ARG A 162 23.10 5.02 10.87
CA ARG A 162 22.45 4.80 9.56
C ARG A 162 23.14 3.64 8.85
N ASP A 163 22.34 2.85 8.15
CA ASP A 163 22.80 1.70 7.37
C ASP A 163 21.93 1.49 6.14
N GLU A 164 22.19 0.41 5.42
CA GLU A 164 21.62 0.09 4.12
C GLU A 164 20.31 -0.72 4.20
N THR A 165 19.77 -0.95 5.40
CA THR A 165 18.57 -1.80 5.58
C THR A 165 17.35 -1.23 4.83
N TYR A 166 17.26 0.09 4.68
CA TYR A 166 16.15 0.75 3.97
C TYR A 166 16.00 0.30 2.51
N HIS A 167 17.07 -0.12 1.83
CA HIS A 167 17.02 -0.50 0.42
C HIS A 167 16.99 -2.01 0.20
N ARG A 168 16.82 -2.81 1.26
CA ARG A 168 16.89 -4.26 1.16
C ARG A 168 15.81 -4.82 0.23
N VAL A 169 16.25 -5.55 -0.79
CA VAL A 169 15.41 -6.37 -1.67
C VAL A 169 15.13 -7.69 -0.96
N VAL A 170 13.86 -8.04 -0.78
CA VAL A 170 13.43 -9.17 0.07
C VAL A 170 12.78 -10.31 -0.69
N GLY A 171 12.67 -10.20 -2.01
CA GLY A 171 12.10 -11.22 -2.90
C GLY A 171 10.58 -11.17 -3.00
N HIS A 172 9.95 -10.04 -2.66
CA HIS A 172 8.55 -9.81 -2.98
C HIS A 172 8.40 -9.67 -4.51
N LEU A 173 7.25 -10.08 -5.06
CA LEU A 173 7.06 -9.99 -6.51
C LEU A 173 6.98 -8.55 -6.99
N LEU A 174 6.41 -7.64 -6.19
CA LEU A 174 6.43 -6.20 -6.43
C LEU A 174 7.11 -5.49 -5.26
N GLU A 175 8.17 -4.74 -5.53
CA GLU A 175 8.98 -4.06 -4.51
C GLU A 175 9.15 -2.58 -4.80
N ILE A 176 8.96 -1.77 -3.76
CA ILE A 176 9.40 -0.38 -3.70
C ILE A 176 10.73 -0.36 -2.95
N ILE A 177 11.77 0.18 -3.59
CA ILE A 177 13.12 0.28 -3.03
C ILE A 177 13.53 1.75 -2.98
N PRO A 178 13.63 2.38 -1.81
CA PRO A 178 14.29 3.68 -1.70
C PRO A 178 15.77 3.56 -2.11
N GLU A 179 16.25 4.46 -2.96
CA GLU A 179 17.65 4.44 -3.43
C GLU A 179 18.60 5.24 -2.51
N VAL A 180 18.04 6.00 -1.58
CA VAL A 180 18.75 6.70 -0.50
C VAL A 180 17.96 6.52 0.79
N ASP A 181 18.62 6.65 1.94
CA ASP A 181 18.00 6.48 3.25
C ASP A 181 16.86 7.49 3.47
N PRO A 182 15.59 7.05 3.59
CA PRO A 182 14.46 7.95 3.83
C PRO A 182 14.59 8.72 5.16
N THR A 183 15.24 8.14 6.16
CA THR A 183 15.32 8.66 7.54
C THR A 183 16.46 9.66 7.73
N SER A 184 17.32 9.81 6.72
CA SER A 184 18.37 10.82 6.67
C SER A 184 17.99 12.01 5.78
N ARG A 185 16.76 12.02 5.23
CA ARG A 185 16.27 13.09 4.37
C ARG A 185 15.79 14.27 5.19
N THR A 186 15.71 15.42 4.54
CA THR A 186 15.20 16.65 5.15
C THR A 186 13.94 17.14 4.44
N LEU A 187 13.14 17.92 5.14
CA LEU A 187 11.98 18.59 4.57
C LEU A 187 12.37 19.41 3.34
N GLY A 188 11.62 19.25 2.25
CA GLY A 188 11.85 19.89 0.96
C GLY A 188 12.82 19.13 0.05
N SER A 189 13.49 18.08 0.53
CA SER A 189 14.34 17.22 -0.30
C SER A 189 13.52 16.22 -1.13
N THR A 190 14.21 15.44 -1.95
CA THR A 190 13.61 14.36 -2.74
C THR A 190 14.04 12.98 -2.25
N LEU A 191 13.21 11.98 -2.51
CA LEU A 191 13.48 10.56 -2.29
C LEU A 191 13.31 9.80 -3.62
N PRO A 192 14.41 9.46 -4.32
CA PRO A 192 14.35 8.52 -5.42
C PRO A 192 13.96 7.13 -4.91
N VAL A 193 12.99 6.52 -5.57
CA VAL A 193 12.60 5.12 -5.36
C VAL A 193 12.68 4.37 -6.68
N ARG A 194 13.06 3.10 -6.62
CA ARG A 194 13.02 2.16 -7.74
C ARG A 194 11.94 1.12 -7.49
N ILE A 195 11.12 0.89 -8.49
CA ILE A 195 10.10 -0.14 -8.50
C ILE A 195 10.64 -1.37 -9.22
N LEU A 196 10.55 -2.52 -8.56
CA LEU A 196 10.91 -3.79 -9.13
C LEU A 196 9.68 -4.69 -9.23
N PHE A 197 9.53 -5.38 -10.36
CA PHE A 197 8.60 -6.49 -10.52
C PHE A 197 9.38 -7.74 -10.94
N GLU A 198 9.18 -8.83 -10.20
CA GLU A 198 9.94 -10.08 -10.35
C GLU A 198 11.46 -9.84 -10.33
N GLY A 199 11.90 -8.91 -9.47
CA GLY A 199 13.30 -8.52 -9.31
C GLY A 199 13.88 -7.63 -10.43
N ARG A 200 13.07 -7.17 -11.39
CA ARG A 200 13.51 -6.32 -12.52
C ARG A 200 12.86 -4.94 -12.46
N PRO A 201 13.54 -3.87 -12.91
CA PRO A 201 12.93 -2.55 -13.02
C PRO A 201 11.58 -2.55 -13.75
N LEU A 202 10.57 -1.88 -13.18
CA LEU A 202 9.23 -1.77 -13.73
C LEU A 202 8.94 -0.34 -14.25
N PRO A 203 9.08 -0.08 -15.55
CA PRO A 203 8.89 1.24 -16.13
C PRO A 203 7.41 1.57 -16.41
N GLY A 204 7.10 2.87 -16.48
CA GLY A 204 5.79 3.35 -16.94
C GLY A 204 4.61 3.05 -16.03
N VAL A 205 4.85 2.74 -14.75
CA VAL A 205 3.77 2.47 -13.78
C VAL A 205 3.52 3.67 -12.87
N GLN A 206 2.26 3.81 -12.47
CA GLN A 206 1.84 4.84 -11.53
C GLN A 206 2.32 4.50 -10.10
N VAL A 207 2.92 5.47 -9.43
CA VAL A 207 3.33 5.40 -8.02
C VAL A 207 2.66 6.56 -7.28
N SER A 208 1.97 6.26 -6.19
CA SER A 208 1.36 7.26 -5.32
C SER A 208 2.15 7.37 -4.03
N ALA A 209 2.47 8.59 -3.62
CA ALA A 209 3.09 8.86 -2.32
C ALA A 209 2.19 9.78 -1.50
N HIS A 210 1.87 9.35 -0.29
CA HIS A 210 0.98 10.03 0.64
C HIS A 210 1.71 10.34 1.94
N VAL A 211 1.33 11.45 2.57
CA VAL A 211 1.86 11.87 3.87
C VAL A 211 0.74 12.43 4.72
N ARG A 212 0.75 12.08 6.01
CA ARG A 212 -0.17 12.66 7.00
C ARG A 212 0.56 13.74 7.78
N ASP A 213 0.10 14.97 7.63
CA ASP A 213 0.60 16.16 8.33
C ASP A 213 -0.58 16.92 8.95
N ASP A 214 -0.47 17.26 10.23
CA ASP A 214 -1.52 17.94 11.02
C ASP A 214 -2.95 17.40 10.81
N GLY A 215 -3.09 16.07 10.80
CA GLY A 215 -4.38 15.39 10.62
C GLY A 215 -4.94 15.39 9.19
N LYS A 216 -4.24 15.98 8.22
CA LYS A 216 -4.60 15.96 6.79
C LYS A 216 -3.69 15.02 6.00
N VAL A 217 -4.26 14.38 5.00
CA VAL A 217 -3.49 13.54 4.05
C VAL A 217 -3.22 14.34 2.79
N HIS A 218 -1.94 14.44 2.43
CA HIS A 218 -1.46 15.03 1.19
C HIS A 218 -0.94 13.91 0.28
N GLY A 219 -1.01 14.10 -1.03
CA GLY A 219 -0.62 13.07 -2.00
C GLY A 219 0.01 13.63 -3.26
N GLN A 220 0.86 12.81 -3.89
CA GLN A 220 1.42 13.04 -5.22
C GLN A 220 1.40 11.75 -6.03
N THR A 221 1.15 11.87 -7.33
CA THR A 221 1.14 10.77 -8.29
C THR A 221 2.31 10.94 -9.24
N LEU A 222 3.07 9.88 -9.44
CA LEU A 222 4.31 9.83 -10.22
C LEU A 222 4.22 8.69 -11.22
N THR A 223 5.03 8.73 -12.27
CA THR A 223 5.19 7.62 -13.21
C THR A 223 6.65 7.21 -13.25
N THR A 224 6.93 5.92 -13.24
CA THR A 224 8.31 5.43 -13.29
C THR A 224 8.96 5.63 -14.65
N ASP A 225 10.25 5.99 -14.65
CA ASP A 225 11.10 6.11 -15.84
C ASP A 225 11.45 4.73 -16.45
N ALA A 226 12.28 4.71 -17.51
CA ALA A 226 12.69 3.49 -18.20
C ALA A 226 13.47 2.50 -17.32
N GLU A 227 14.08 2.98 -16.24
CA GLU A 227 14.79 2.17 -15.25
C GLU A 227 13.94 1.92 -13.99
N GLY A 228 12.62 2.12 -14.09
CA GLY A 228 11.67 1.86 -13.01
C GLY A 228 11.77 2.84 -11.84
N ARG A 229 12.36 4.03 -12.01
CA ARG A 229 12.52 5.00 -10.94
C ARG A 229 11.44 6.07 -10.95
N ALA A 230 11.00 6.48 -9.76
CA ALA A 230 10.18 7.67 -9.51
C ALA A 230 10.84 8.52 -8.42
N THR A 231 10.63 9.83 -8.46
CA THR A 231 11.21 10.75 -7.46
C THR A 231 10.11 11.41 -6.63
N VAL A 232 10.03 11.04 -5.36
CA VAL A 232 9.06 11.60 -4.41
C VAL A 232 9.59 12.91 -3.84
N ARG A 233 8.77 13.96 -3.81
CA ARG A 233 9.08 15.20 -3.09
C ARG A 233 8.66 15.08 -1.64
N LEU A 234 9.59 15.27 -0.72
CA LEU A 234 9.34 15.18 0.73
C LEU A 234 9.00 16.57 1.30
N ASP A 235 7.83 17.08 0.96
CA ASP A 235 7.38 18.44 1.25
C ASP A 235 6.63 18.63 2.58
N HIS A 236 6.31 17.53 3.27
CA HIS A 236 5.72 17.52 4.61
C HIS A 236 6.51 16.61 5.56
N LYS A 237 6.43 16.89 6.86
CA LYS A 237 6.94 16.00 7.92
C LYS A 237 5.92 14.89 8.21
N GLY A 238 6.38 13.83 8.88
CA GLY A 238 5.48 12.80 9.40
C GLY A 238 5.59 11.46 8.68
N SER A 239 4.52 10.68 8.74
CA SER A 239 4.48 9.32 8.20
C SER A 239 4.18 9.35 6.70
N TRP A 240 5.12 8.84 5.92
CA TRP A 240 5.01 8.68 4.48
C TRP A 240 4.58 7.25 4.14
N LEU A 241 3.71 7.12 3.14
CA LEU A 241 3.28 5.88 2.51
C LEU A 241 3.50 6.01 1.00
N ILE A 242 4.40 5.21 0.45
CA ILE A 242 4.56 5.04 -1.00
C ILE A 242 3.85 3.75 -1.38
N ARG A 243 2.98 3.79 -2.38
CA ARG A 243 2.23 2.62 -2.84
C ARG A 243 2.05 2.59 -4.35
N LEU A 244 1.85 1.39 -4.87
CA LEU A 244 1.45 1.18 -6.25
C LEU A 244 0.73 -0.16 -6.43
N VAL A 245 0.07 -0.27 -7.57
CA VAL A 245 -0.52 -1.51 -8.07
C VAL A 245 0.07 -1.84 -9.44
N HIS A 246 0.39 -3.10 -9.64
CA HIS A 246 0.68 -3.65 -10.95
C HIS A 246 -0.28 -4.80 -11.23
N MET A 247 -0.64 -5.03 -12.49
CA MET A 247 -1.56 -6.10 -12.87
C MET A 247 -1.09 -6.75 -14.17
N ARG A 248 -1.33 -8.06 -14.28
CA ARG A 248 -1.15 -8.82 -15.53
C ARG A 248 -2.32 -9.75 -15.78
N ARG A 249 -2.48 -10.14 -17.04
CA ARG A 249 -3.39 -11.21 -17.45
C ARG A 249 -2.88 -12.56 -16.95
N VAL A 250 -3.77 -13.42 -16.47
CA VAL A 250 -3.42 -14.83 -16.19
C VAL A 250 -3.74 -15.74 -17.39
N PRO A 251 -3.11 -16.92 -17.51
CA PRO A 251 -3.40 -17.87 -18.59
C PRO A 251 -4.88 -18.25 -18.69
N ALA A 252 -5.37 -18.49 -19.90
CA ALA A 252 -6.74 -18.95 -20.12
C ALA A 252 -7.01 -20.27 -19.37
N GLY A 253 -8.20 -20.38 -18.76
CA GLY A 253 -8.59 -21.52 -17.92
C GLY A 253 -8.15 -21.44 -16.46
N SER A 254 -7.52 -20.32 -16.04
CA SER A 254 -7.26 -20.03 -14.64
C SER A 254 -8.55 -19.71 -13.87
N ASP A 255 -8.45 -19.64 -12.54
CA ASP A 255 -9.52 -19.28 -11.59
C ASP A 255 -9.84 -17.78 -11.55
N ALA A 256 -9.03 -16.95 -12.20
CA ALA A 256 -9.21 -15.51 -12.37
C ALA A 256 -8.92 -15.11 -13.82
N ASP A 257 -9.25 -13.87 -14.20
CA ASP A 257 -8.82 -13.28 -15.47
C ASP A 257 -7.54 -12.45 -15.30
N TRP A 258 -7.36 -11.87 -14.13
CA TRP A 258 -6.25 -10.97 -13.80
C TRP A 258 -5.52 -11.38 -12.51
N GLU A 259 -4.26 -10.99 -12.42
CA GLU A 259 -3.48 -11.06 -11.19
C GLU A 259 -2.93 -9.67 -10.88
N SER A 260 -3.28 -9.14 -9.71
CA SER A 260 -2.81 -7.85 -9.23
C SER A 260 -1.82 -7.99 -8.08
N PHE A 261 -0.86 -7.09 -8.04
CA PHE A 261 0.22 -7.03 -7.09
C PHE A 261 0.22 -5.64 -6.47
N TRP A 262 0.09 -5.59 -5.15
CA TRP A 262 0.03 -4.35 -4.40
C TRP A 262 1.28 -4.23 -3.57
N ALA A 263 1.97 -3.10 -3.65
CA ALA A 263 3.13 -2.83 -2.84
C ALA A 263 2.95 -1.53 -2.04
N ALA A 264 3.39 -1.55 -0.78
CA ALA A 264 3.39 -0.39 0.09
C ALA A 264 4.69 -0.33 0.90
N TYR A 265 5.25 0.87 1.03
CA TYR A 265 6.43 1.16 1.84
C TYR A 265 6.15 2.36 2.75
N THR A 266 6.27 2.18 4.06
CA THR A 266 6.11 3.26 5.04
C THR A 266 7.42 3.63 5.74
N PHE A 267 7.57 4.91 6.05
CA PHE A 267 8.69 5.46 6.82
C PHE A 267 8.28 6.79 7.46
N GLY A 268 9.08 7.28 8.41
CA GLY A 268 8.92 8.63 8.95
C GLY A 268 9.99 9.59 8.45
N LEU A 269 9.61 10.86 8.30
CA LEU A 269 10.49 12.00 8.06
C LEU A 269 10.45 13.00 9.22
#